data_AF-A0A1C6BBV5-F1
#
_entry.id   AF-A0A1C6BBV5-F1
#
_cell.length_a   1.000
_cell.length_b   1.000
_cell.length_c   1.000
_cell.angle_alpha   90.00
_cell.angle_beta   90.00
_cell.angle_gamma   90.00
#
_symmetry.space_group_name_H-M   'P 1'
#
loop_
_entity.id
_entity.type
_entity.pdbx_description
1 polymer ?
#
loop_
_entity_poly.entity_id
_entity_poly.type
_entity_poly.pdbx_seq_one_letter_code
_entity_poly.pdbx_strand_id
1 'polypeptide(L)'
;MGFFDKIAEGIKKTRDSMMSKVNSLINSFTKIDEDFFEELEETLIMCDIGVQTSVDICAELRKKVKEKGITDPMLIKDELKAIITEMLGEDKKLDLSTKPSVVLVIGVNGAGKTTTIGKLAAQLTNQGKKVIVAAADTFRAAAIDQLQIWVDRAGADIVKHNEGSDPASVVFDAITAAKARNADVVICDTAGRLHNKKNLMDELKKITRICSQQAEGCSIETLLVLDATTGQNAVNQAKLFSEVADITGIVLTKLDGTAKGGIIITIHRELGIPVKLVGVGEKIDDLMEFSAKDYADALFATETDFAGNYERLTDDENEAEEDTAEEAQPADETEEEASSEEETQEEEEIPEITEEVLDEEPAPIDMPEEIMDESPVEEMPTEAAEEKIPIPDTEEQPAEPEKKSLKDGKFGFLFKEITFGKKKKDDEEK
;
A
#
# COMPACT_ATOMS: atom_id res chain seq x y z
N MET A 1 -0.36 8.14 20.50
CA MET A 1 -0.51 6.82 19.87
C MET A 1 0.70 6.66 18.98
N GLY A 2 1.58 5.71 19.29
CA GLY A 2 2.83 5.48 18.56
C GLY A 2 2.58 4.90 17.17
N PHE A 3 3.64 4.77 16.37
CA PHE A 3 3.60 4.18 15.04
C PHE A 3 3.08 2.73 15.07
N PHE A 4 3.60 1.92 15.99
CA PHE A 4 3.18 0.54 16.21
C PHE A 4 1.69 0.45 16.57
N ASP A 5 1.20 1.32 17.46
CA ASP A 5 -0.20 1.31 17.90
C ASP A 5 -1.16 1.52 16.72
N LYS A 6 -0.82 2.44 15.80
CA LYS A 6 -1.63 2.70 14.60
C LYS A 6 -1.63 1.52 13.64
N ILE A 7 -0.48 0.86 13.43
CA ILE A 7 -0.41 -0.36 12.60
C ILE A 7 -1.28 -1.44 13.24
N ALA A 8 -1.11 -1.67 14.54
CA ALA A 8 -1.82 -2.71 15.25
C ALA A 8 -3.33 -2.49 15.31
N GLU A 9 -3.78 -1.25 15.50
CA GLU A 9 -5.19 -0.90 15.40
C GLU A 9 -5.70 -1.12 13.96
N GLY A 10 -4.94 -0.66 12.97
CA GLY A 10 -5.23 -0.83 11.55
C GLY A 10 -5.33 -2.29 11.11
N ILE A 11 -4.59 -3.21 11.71
CA ILE A 11 -4.65 -4.63 11.33
C ILE A 11 -5.42 -5.50 12.32
N LYS A 12 -6.07 -4.90 13.32
CA LYS A 12 -6.77 -5.61 14.42
C LYS A 12 -7.67 -6.73 13.92
N LYS A 13 -8.52 -6.46 12.91
CA LYS A 13 -9.42 -7.49 12.34
C LYS A 13 -8.67 -8.65 11.69
N THR A 14 -7.55 -8.38 11.01
CA THR A 14 -6.70 -9.41 10.40
C THR A 14 -6.02 -10.22 11.48
N ARG A 15 -5.41 -9.55 12.46
CA ARG A 15 -4.77 -10.18 13.63
C ARG A 15 -5.76 -11.08 14.35
N ASP A 16 -6.93 -10.58 14.74
CA ASP A 16 -7.93 -11.34 15.50
C ASP A 16 -8.42 -12.57 14.72
N SER A 17 -8.64 -12.43 13.41
CA SER A 17 -9.01 -13.55 12.52
C SER A 17 -7.90 -14.59 12.36
N MET A 18 -6.67 -14.15 12.14
CA MET A 18 -5.52 -15.04 11.93
C MET A 18 -5.09 -15.71 13.24
N MET A 19 -4.90 -14.93 14.30
CA MET A 19 -4.47 -15.42 15.61
C MET A 19 -5.50 -16.34 16.24
N SER A 20 -6.81 -16.08 16.11
CA SER A 20 -7.81 -17.01 16.64
C SER A 20 -7.70 -18.40 15.99
N LYS A 21 -7.52 -18.46 14.67
CA LYS A 21 -7.36 -19.74 13.93
C LYS A 21 -6.04 -20.41 14.27
N VAL A 22 -4.93 -19.68 14.24
CA VAL A 22 -3.58 -20.21 14.56
C VAL A 22 -3.52 -20.69 16.01
N ASN A 23 -4.09 -19.94 16.97
CA ASN A 23 -4.17 -20.36 18.38
C ASN A 23 -5.03 -21.61 18.55
N SER A 24 -6.18 -21.67 17.86
CA SER A 24 -7.05 -22.85 17.92
C SER A 24 -6.32 -24.09 17.43
N LEU A 25 -5.55 -23.96 16.33
CA LEU A 25 -4.75 -25.03 15.77
C LEU A 25 -3.61 -25.46 16.70
N ILE A 26 -2.85 -24.50 17.24
CA ILE A 26 -1.76 -24.82 18.17
C ILE A 26 -2.28 -25.54 19.43
N ASN A 27 -3.47 -25.18 19.91
CA ASN A 27 -4.08 -25.79 21.09
C ASN A 27 -4.73 -27.15 20.81
N SER A 28 -5.11 -27.46 19.56
CA SER A 28 -5.73 -28.75 19.22
C SER A 28 -4.70 -29.87 19.04
N PHE A 29 -3.44 -29.52 18.78
CA PHE A 29 -2.36 -30.49 18.59
C PHE A 29 -1.47 -30.59 19.83
N THR A 30 -1.03 -31.83 20.12
CA THR A 30 -0.07 -32.11 21.21
C THR A 30 1.35 -32.32 20.70
N LYS A 31 1.52 -32.43 19.38
CA LYS A 31 2.79 -32.70 18.69
C LYS A 31 2.77 -31.98 17.34
N ILE A 32 3.98 -31.71 16.83
CA ILE A 32 4.18 -31.14 15.50
C ILE A 32 4.43 -32.30 14.53
N ASP A 33 3.38 -32.81 13.91
CA ASP A 33 3.40 -33.89 12.92
C ASP A 33 2.85 -33.43 11.56
N GLU A 34 2.68 -34.37 10.61
CA GLU A 34 2.20 -34.05 9.27
C GLU A 34 0.79 -33.44 9.28
N ASP A 35 -0.10 -34.01 10.10
CA ASP A 35 -1.47 -33.52 10.26
C ASP A 35 -1.49 -32.07 10.75
N PHE A 36 -0.62 -31.69 11.69
CA PHE A 36 -0.46 -30.29 12.13
C PHE A 36 -0.10 -29.36 10.97
N PHE A 37 0.84 -29.76 10.11
CA PHE A 37 1.27 -28.90 8.99
C PHE A 37 0.21 -28.80 7.89
N GLU A 38 -0.57 -29.85 7.65
CA GLU A 38 -1.69 -29.81 6.71
C GLU A 38 -2.76 -28.81 7.20
N GLU A 39 -3.18 -28.89 8.47
CA GLU A 39 -4.15 -27.94 9.02
C GLU A 39 -3.61 -26.50 9.09
N LEU A 40 -2.30 -26.34 9.34
CA LEU A 40 -1.66 -25.03 9.35
C LEU A 40 -1.67 -24.41 7.96
N GLU A 41 -1.36 -25.19 6.92
CA GLU A 41 -1.42 -24.75 5.54
C GLU A 41 -2.83 -24.27 5.17
N GLU A 42 -3.86 -25.07 5.48
CA GLU A 42 -5.26 -24.71 5.27
C GLU A 42 -5.62 -23.41 6.01
N THR A 43 -5.17 -23.26 7.25
CA THR A 43 -5.38 -22.06 8.06
C THR A 43 -4.78 -20.82 7.42
N LEU A 44 -3.54 -20.90 6.92
CA LEU A 44 -2.86 -19.79 6.24
C LEU A 44 -3.59 -19.41 4.94
N ILE A 45 -4.05 -20.40 4.17
CA ILE A 45 -4.85 -20.18 2.96
C ILE A 45 -6.15 -19.42 3.30
N MET A 46 -6.85 -19.83 4.35
CA MET A 46 -8.06 -19.16 4.84
C MET A 46 -7.83 -17.74 5.38
N CYS A 47 -6.57 -17.32 5.57
CA CYS A 47 -6.18 -15.96 5.95
C CYS A 47 -5.74 -15.11 4.74
N ASP A 48 -6.08 -15.55 3.51
CA ASP A 48 -5.77 -14.86 2.25
C ASP A 48 -4.26 -14.76 1.92
N ILE A 49 -3.40 -15.58 2.55
CA ILE A 49 -1.95 -15.70 2.24
C ILE A 49 -1.70 -16.40 0.89
N GLY A 50 -2.68 -17.17 0.39
CA GLY A 50 -2.61 -17.84 -0.90
C GLY A 50 -1.85 -19.16 -0.85
N VAL A 51 -2.22 -20.07 -1.77
CA VAL A 51 -1.78 -21.48 -1.73
C VAL A 51 -0.26 -21.63 -1.76
N GLN A 52 0.41 -21.03 -2.75
CA GLN A 52 1.84 -21.22 -2.93
C GLN A 52 2.64 -20.65 -1.75
N THR A 53 2.27 -19.47 -1.27
CA THR A 53 2.91 -18.82 -0.12
C THR A 53 2.70 -19.62 1.16
N SER A 54 1.51 -20.17 1.39
CA SER A 54 1.24 -21.06 2.54
C SER A 54 2.10 -22.32 2.51
N VAL A 55 2.24 -22.96 1.34
CA VAL A 55 3.13 -24.12 1.15
C VAL A 55 4.57 -23.75 1.47
N ASP A 56 5.05 -22.60 0.97
CA ASP A 56 6.41 -22.12 1.22
C ASP A 56 6.65 -21.85 2.72
N ILE A 57 5.69 -21.19 3.40
CA ILE A 57 5.77 -20.94 4.85
C ILE A 57 5.85 -22.25 5.63
N CYS A 58 4.97 -23.22 5.32
CA CYS A 58 4.97 -24.52 5.98
C CYS A 58 6.27 -25.29 5.71
N ALA A 59 6.83 -25.21 4.50
CA ALA A 59 8.09 -25.85 4.17
C ALA A 59 9.28 -25.27 4.97
N GLU A 60 9.38 -23.94 5.07
CA GLU A 60 10.42 -23.29 5.89
C GLU A 60 10.22 -23.56 7.38
N LEU A 61 8.97 -23.60 7.85
CA LEU A 61 8.68 -23.93 9.25
C LEU A 61 9.09 -25.37 9.58
N ARG A 62 8.78 -26.35 8.72
CA ARG A 62 9.21 -27.75 8.88
C ARG A 62 10.73 -27.84 9.02
N LYS A 63 11.46 -27.07 8.23
CA LYS A 63 12.93 -27.01 8.28
C LYS A 63 13.41 -26.42 9.61
N LYS A 64 12.90 -25.25 10.03
CA LYS A 64 13.29 -24.61 11.30
C LYS A 64 12.97 -25.46 12.52
N VAL A 65 11.78 -26.08 12.56
CA VAL A 65 11.36 -27.01 13.63
C VAL A 65 12.34 -28.16 13.77
N LYS A 66 12.76 -28.76 12.65
CA LYS A 66 13.71 -29.88 12.65
C LYS A 66 15.12 -29.44 13.05
N GLU A 67 15.58 -28.29 12.58
CA GLU A 67 16.91 -27.74 12.89
C GLU A 67 17.04 -27.35 14.37
N LYS A 68 16.01 -26.73 14.94
CA LYS A 68 15.97 -26.29 16.34
C LYS A 68 15.49 -27.38 17.31
N GLY A 69 15.00 -28.52 16.81
CA GLY A 69 14.46 -29.60 17.63
C GLY A 69 13.20 -29.20 18.40
N ILE A 70 12.36 -28.34 17.82
CA ILE A 70 11.14 -27.85 18.46
C ILE A 70 10.12 -28.99 18.52
N THR A 71 9.66 -29.32 19.72
CA THR A 71 8.64 -30.35 19.93
C THR A 71 7.33 -29.80 20.49
N ASP A 72 7.36 -28.58 21.02
CA ASP A 72 6.20 -27.92 21.62
C ASP A 72 5.51 -27.02 20.56
N PRO A 73 4.23 -27.32 20.21
CA PRO A 73 3.43 -26.46 19.32
C PRO A 73 3.36 -25.00 19.75
N MET A 74 3.48 -24.69 21.05
CA MET A 74 3.42 -23.31 21.56
C MET A 74 4.55 -22.43 21.02
N LEU A 75 5.70 -23.02 20.68
CA LEU A 75 6.87 -22.32 20.14
C LEU A 75 6.77 -22.03 18.63
N ILE A 76 5.75 -22.57 17.94
CA ILE A 76 5.59 -22.39 16.49
C ILE A 76 5.27 -20.94 16.12
N LYS A 77 4.61 -20.17 17.00
CA LYS A 77 4.23 -18.79 16.71
C LYS A 77 5.44 -17.90 16.45
N ASP A 78 6.47 -18.02 17.28
CA ASP A 78 7.68 -17.21 17.15
C ASP A 78 8.43 -17.56 15.86
N GLU A 79 8.44 -18.83 15.47
CA GLU A 79 9.03 -19.27 14.20
C GLU A 79 8.22 -18.80 12.99
N LEU A 80 6.89 -18.86 13.04
CA LEU A 80 6.02 -18.32 12.00
C LEU A 80 6.24 -16.81 11.81
N LYS A 81 6.32 -16.07 12.92
CA LYS A 81 6.62 -14.64 12.91
C LYS A 81 7.97 -14.35 12.27
N ALA A 82 9.01 -15.11 12.64
CA ALA A 82 10.34 -14.97 12.06
C ALA A 82 10.34 -15.26 10.55
N ILE A 83 9.66 -16.33 10.12
CA ILE A 83 9.53 -16.68 8.68
C ILE A 83 8.82 -15.57 7.91
N ILE A 84 7.71 -15.04 8.44
CA ILE A 84 6.96 -13.98 7.78
C ILE A 84 7.80 -12.70 7.67
N THR A 85 8.52 -12.34 8.74
CA THR A 85 9.43 -11.18 8.73
C THR A 85 10.51 -11.35 7.67
N GLU A 86 11.16 -12.53 7.62
CA GLU A 86 12.17 -12.85 6.60
C GLU A 86 11.60 -12.82 5.17
N MET A 87 10.37 -13.31 4.97
CA MET A 87 9.71 -13.29 3.67
C MET A 87 9.34 -11.89 3.19
N LEU A 88 9.01 -10.98 4.10
CA LEU A 88 8.72 -9.58 3.77
C LEU A 88 9.99 -8.77 3.46
N GLY A 89 11.15 -9.26 3.91
CA GLY A 89 12.46 -8.70 3.61
C GLY A 89 12.75 -7.38 4.32
N GLU A 90 13.77 -6.68 3.84
CA GLU A 90 14.16 -5.37 4.39
C GLU A 90 13.20 -4.26 3.96
N ASP A 91 12.96 -3.33 4.88
CA ASP A 91 12.11 -2.17 4.67
C ASP A 91 12.70 -1.25 3.58
N LYS A 92 11.95 -1.05 2.50
CA LYS A 92 12.34 -0.15 1.40
C LYS A 92 11.53 1.13 1.44
N LYS A 93 12.19 2.23 1.81
CA LYS A 93 11.61 3.57 1.81
C LYS A 93 11.38 4.10 0.39
N LEU A 94 10.62 5.18 0.28
CA LEU A 94 10.48 5.93 -0.97
C LEU A 94 11.81 6.58 -1.36
N ASP A 95 12.28 6.33 -2.58
CA ASP A 95 13.44 7.03 -3.13
C ASP A 95 13.06 8.43 -3.58
N LEU A 96 13.30 9.39 -2.69
CA LEU A 96 13.13 10.82 -2.94
C LEU A 96 14.48 11.55 -2.96
N SER A 97 15.53 10.90 -3.48
CA SER A 97 16.92 11.38 -3.40
C SER A 97 17.28 12.50 -4.39
N THR A 98 16.39 12.84 -5.32
CA THR A 98 16.63 13.86 -6.36
C THR A 98 15.67 15.04 -6.27
N LYS A 99 15.94 16.09 -7.05
CA LYS A 99 15.11 17.29 -7.07
C LYS A 99 14.83 17.76 -8.52
N PRO A 100 13.59 17.62 -9.02
CA PRO A 100 12.46 16.95 -8.37
C PRO A 100 12.59 15.42 -8.40
N SER A 101 12.17 14.73 -7.34
CA SER A 101 11.81 13.30 -7.43
C SER A 101 10.39 13.15 -7.96
N VAL A 102 10.12 12.12 -8.76
CA VAL A 102 8.81 11.87 -9.36
C VAL A 102 8.17 10.62 -8.78
N VAL A 103 6.93 10.72 -8.32
CA VAL A 103 6.13 9.62 -7.80
C VAL A 103 4.91 9.43 -8.70
N LEU A 104 4.91 8.38 -9.52
CA LEU A 104 3.79 7.98 -10.35
C LEU A 104 2.88 7.01 -9.59
N VAL A 105 1.62 7.38 -9.35
CA VAL A 105 0.68 6.58 -8.57
C VAL A 105 -0.33 5.90 -9.49
N ILE A 106 -0.30 4.57 -9.54
CA ILE A 106 -1.14 3.75 -10.44
C ILE A 106 -2.02 2.76 -9.65
N GLY A 107 -2.99 2.15 -10.31
CA GLY A 107 -3.90 1.17 -9.71
C GLY A 107 -5.35 1.35 -10.13
N VAL A 108 -6.24 0.46 -9.67
CA VAL A 108 -7.65 0.46 -10.08
C VAL A 108 -8.47 1.56 -9.39
N ASN A 109 -9.64 1.86 -9.94
CA ASN A 109 -10.60 2.75 -9.30
C ASN A 109 -11.07 2.16 -7.95
N GLY A 110 -11.25 3.02 -6.95
CA GLY A 110 -11.68 2.60 -5.62
C GLY A 110 -10.57 2.02 -4.73
N ALA A 111 -9.37 1.78 -5.27
CA ALA A 111 -8.21 1.30 -4.50
C ALA A 111 -7.56 2.36 -3.58
N GLY A 112 -8.01 3.62 -3.64
CA GLY A 112 -7.50 4.67 -2.75
C GLY A 112 -6.34 5.52 -3.30
N LYS A 113 -6.12 5.56 -4.62
CA LYS A 113 -5.05 6.37 -5.27
C LYS A 113 -5.07 7.86 -4.88
N THR A 114 -6.16 8.56 -5.21
CA THR A 114 -6.32 10.00 -4.95
C THR A 114 -6.18 10.33 -3.46
N THR A 115 -6.73 9.49 -2.59
CA THR A 115 -6.56 9.61 -1.13
C THR A 115 -5.10 9.43 -0.72
N THR A 116 -4.41 8.41 -1.25
CA THR A 116 -2.98 8.17 -0.99
C THR A 116 -2.13 9.36 -1.43
N ILE A 117 -2.41 9.93 -2.60
CA ILE A 117 -1.73 11.12 -3.11
C ILE A 117 -1.92 12.30 -2.17
N GLY A 118 -3.14 12.55 -1.71
CA GLY A 118 -3.43 13.63 -0.76
C GLY A 118 -2.69 13.47 0.57
N LYS A 119 -2.69 12.26 1.14
CA LYS A 119 -1.97 11.96 2.38
C LYS A 119 -0.46 12.08 2.21
N LEU A 120 0.10 11.52 1.13
CA LEU A 120 1.52 11.61 0.83
C LEU A 120 1.95 13.06 0.58
N ALA A 121 1.16 13.85 -0.14
CA ALA A 121 1.42 15.26 -0.35
C ALA A 121 1.48 16.01 0.99
N ALA A 122 0.51 15.79 1.87
CA ALA A 122 0.47 16.41 3.20
C ALA A 122 1.65 15.99 4.09
N GLN A 123 2.05 14.72 4.05
CA GLN A 123 3.23 14.27 4.78
C GLN A 123 4.50 14.97 4.30
N LEU A 124 4.70 15.06 2.99
CA LEU A 124 5.89 15.67 2.40
C LEU A 124 5.91 17.19 2.61
N THR A 125 4.77 17.88 2.53
CA THR A 125 4.70 19.32 2.83
C THR A 125 4.92 19.61 4.31
N ASN A 126 4.40 18.77 5.22
CA ASN A 126 4.69 18.87 6.65
C ASN A 126 6.18 18.64 6.98
N GLN A 127 6.89 17.88 6.14
CA GLN A 127 8.35 17.73 6.21
C GLN A 127 9.11 18.91 5.56
N GLY A 128 8.40 19.97 5.14
CA GLY A 128 8.98 21.17 4.53
C GLY A 128 9.31 21.04 3.04
N LYS A 129 8.91 19.95 2.37
CA LYS A 129 9.15 19.76 0.93
C LYS A 129 8.14 20.55 0.09
N LYS A 130 8.60 21.11 -1.02
CA LYS A 130 7.75 21.73 -2.06
C LYS A 130 7.18 20.63 -2.96
N VAL A 131 5.89 20.39 -2.86
CA VAL A 131 5.19 19.33 -3.60
C VAL A 131 4.35 19.93 -4.73
N ILE A 132 4.44 19.33 -5.92
CA ILE A 132 3.51 19.57 -7.03
C ILE A 132 2.76 18.27 -7.34
N VAL A 133 1.44 18.35 -7.49
CA VAL A 133 0.59 17.21 -7.86
C VAL A 133 0.10 17.36 -9.30
N ALA A 134 0.20 16.30 -10.10
CA ALA A 134 -0.31 16.25 -11.47
C ALA A 134 -1.66 15.52 -11.50
N ALA A 135 -2.73 16.22 -11.89
CA ALA A 135 -4.08 15.66 -11.98
C ALA A 135 -4.32 14.94 -13.32
N ALA A 136 -3.68 13.78 -13.50
CA ALA A 136 -3.73 13.05 -14.77
C ALA A 136 -4.88 12.02 -14.89
N ASP A 137 -5.77 11.87 -13.88
CA ASP A 137 -7.10 11.25 -14.09
C ASP A 137 -8.04 12.26 -14.79
N THR A 138 -7.72 12.58 -16.05
CA THR A 138 -8.41 13.63 -16.82
C THR A 138 -9.79 13.23 -17.31
N PHE A 139 -10.15 11.95 -17.22
CA PHE A 139 -11.43 11.44 -17.72
C PHE A 139 -12.60 11.74 -16.76
N ARG A 140 -12.32 12.12 -15.51
CA ARG A 140 -13.34 12.36 -14.49
C ARG A 140 -13.17 13.77 -13.95
N ALA A 141 -14.00 14.71 -14.39
CA ALA A 141 -14.00 16.06 -13.80
C ALA A 141 -14.06 16.04 -12.27
N ALA A 142 -14.95 15.22 -11.70
CA ALA A 142 -15.08 15.07 -10.25
C ALA A 142 -13.80 14.51 -9.56
N ALA A 143 -12.97 13.74 -10.25
CA ALA A 143 -11.70 13.26 -9.69
C ALA A 143 -10.67 14.39 -9.58
N ILE A 144 -10.62 15.27 -10.59
CA ILE A 144 -9.78 16.47 -10.57
C ILE A 144 -10.19 17.38 -9.40
N ASP A 145 -11.49 17.62 -9.23
CA ASP A 145 -12.01 18.46 -8.13
C ASP A 145 -11.76 17.82 -6.76
N GLN A 146 -11.94 16.50 -6.64
CA GLN A 146 -11.63 15.78 -5.41
C GLN A 146 -10.13 15.85 -5.08
N LEU A 147 -9.26 15.72 -6.07
CA LEU A 147 -7.81 15.84 -5.89
C LEU A 147 -7.42 17.27 -5.49
N GLN A 148 -8.05 18.30 -6.07
CA GLN A 148 -7.83 19.69 -5.68
C GLN A 148 -8.05 19.91 -4.18
N ILE A 149 -9.15 19.39 -3.62
CA ILE A 149 -9.44 19.54 -2.18
C ILE A 149 -8.34 18.92 -1.31
N TRP A 150 -7.82 17.76 -1.71
CA TRP A 150 -6.71 17.11 -1.02
C TRP A 150 -5.41 17.93 -1.11
N VAL A 151 -5.12 18.47 -2.29
CA VAL A 151 -3.93 19.27 -2.53
C VAL A 151 -3.96 20.58 -1.76
N ASP A 152 -5.12 21.26 -1.74
CA ASP A 152 -5.32 22.50 -0.97
C ASP A 152 -5.15 22.23 0.54
N ARG A 153 -5.72 21.12 1.03
CA ARG A 153 -5.56 20.69 2.43
C ARG A 153 -4.10 20.35 2.77
N ALA A 154 -3.35 19.80 1.82
CA ALA A 154 -1.94 19.48 1.97
C ALA A 154 -1.02 20.71 1.87
N GLY A 155 -1.52 21.86 1.39
CA GLY A 155 -0.67 23.02 1.10
C GLY A 155 0.31 22.81 -0.06
N ALA A 156 -0.04 21.93 -1.01
CA ALA A 156 0.76 21.64 -2.20
C ALA A 156 0.23 22.39 -3.44
N ASP A 157 1.06 22.46 -4.48
CA ASP A 157 0.65 23.00 -5.79
C ASP A 157 0.01 21.90 -6.64
N ILE A 158 -0.88 22.26 -7.58
CA ILE A 158 -1.47 21.33 -8.53
C ILE A 158 -1.32 21.81 -9.98
N VAL A 159 -1.07 20.87 -10.88
CA VAL A 159 -1.15 21.04 -12.34
C VAL A 159 -2.29 20.19 -12.86
N LYS A 160 -3.24 20.84 -13.53
CA LYS A 160 -4.46 20.20 -14.06
C LYS A 160 -4.86 20.85 -15.38
N HIS A 161 -5.43 20.05 -16.28
CA HIS A 161 -6.03 20.51 -17.53
C HIS A 161 -7.56 20.33 -17.48
N ASN A 162 -8.23 20.65 -18.58
CA ASN A 162 -9.67 20.40 -18.72
C ASN A 162 -9.97 18.90 -18.81
N GLU A 163 -11.20 18.52 -18.48
CA GLU A 163 -11.69 17.15 -18.66
C GLU A 163 -11.47 16.66 -20.10
N GLY A 164 -11.07 15.40 -20.26
CA GLY A 164 -10.77 14.77 -21.54
C GLY A 164 -9.42 15.16 -22.15
N SER A 165 -8.62 15.98 -21.47
CA SER A 165 -7.25 16.30 -21.91
C SER A 165 -6.35 15.06 -21.85
N ASP A 166 -5.25 15.07 -22.62
CA ASP A 166 -4.27 13.99 -22.59
C ASP A 166 -3.54 13.90 -21.23
N PRO A 167 -3.67 12.81 -20.46
CA PRO A 167 -3.00 12.63 -19.17
C PRO A 167 -1.49 12.82 -19.23
N ALA A 168 -0.86 12.30 -20.30
CA ALA A 168 0.58 12.38 -20.47
C ALA A 168 1.07 13.83 -20.62
N SER A 169 0.23 14.71 -21.18
CA SER A 169 0.52 16.14 -21.30
C SER A 169 0.45 16.85 -19.94
N VAL A 170 -0.51 16.48 -19.07
CA VAL A 170 -0.59 17.00 -17.69
C VAL A 170 0.67 16.65 -16.90
N VAL A 171 1.14 15.40 -17.02
CA VAL A 171 2.37 14.93 -16.36
C VAL A 171 3.61 15.65 -16.88
N PHE A 172 3.70 15.84 -18.21
CA PHE A 172 4.78 16.63 -18.83
C PHE A 172 4.86 18.05 -18.24
N ASP A 173 3.72 18.74 -18.18
CA ASP A 173 3.65 20.11 -17.68
C ASP A 173 3.94 20.18 -16.18
N ALA A 174 3.52 19.18 -15.40
CA ALA A 174 3.81 19.10 -13.97
C ALA A 174 5.30 18.94 -13.68
N ILE A 175 6.00 18.04 -14.38
CA ILE A 175 7.46 17.85 -14.25
C ILE A 175 8.20 19.12 -14.70
N THR A 176 7.75 19.74 -15.79
CA THR A 176 8.32 21.00 -16.28
C THR A 176 8.15 22.13 -15.25
N ALA A 177 6.95 22.27 -14.68
CA ALA A 177 6.68 23.24 -13.64
C ALA A 177 7.53 22.99 -12.38
N ALA A 178 7.72 21.73 -11.99
CA ALA A 178 8.53 21.36 -10.84
C ALA A 178 10.00 21.77 -11.00
N LYS A 179 10.58 21.53 -12.18
CA LYS A 179 11.94 21.99 -12.50
C LYS A 179 12.04 23.51 -12.46
N ALA A 180 11.08 24.22 -13.07
CA ALA A 180 11.07 25.68 -13.11
C ALA A 180 10.89 26.33 -11.72
N ARG A 181 10.09 25.70 -10.85
CA ARG A 181 9.77 26.19 -9.50
C ARG A 181 10.74 25.66 -8.42
N ASN A 182 11.74 24.85 -8.79
CA ASN A 182 12.60 24.13 -7.86
C ASN A 182 11.80 23.38 -6.79
N ALA A 183 10.75 22.67 -7.22
CA ALA A 183 9.98 21.79 -6.35
C ALA A 183 10.80 20.53 -6.00
N ASP A 184 10.54 19.97 -4.82
CA ASP A 184 11.24 18.79 -4.32
C ASP A 184 10.64 17.49 -4.86
N VAL A 185 9.30 17.42 -4.96
CA VAL A 185 8.60 16.19 -5.36
C VAL A 185 7.44 16.52 -6.31
N VAL A 186 7.27 15.68 -7.34
CA VAL A 186 6.08 15.63 -8.18
C VAL A 186 5.32 14.34 -7.92
N ILE A 187 4.03 14.42 -7.61
CA ILE A 187 3.16 13.24 -7.44
C ILE A 187 2.12 13.22 -8.56
N CYS A 188 2.08 12.17 -9.37
CA CYS A 188 1.20 12.06 -10.52
C CYS A 188 0.03 11.11 -10.21
N ASP A 189 -1.21 11.61 -10.25
CA ASP A 189 -2.41 10.78 -10.27
C ASP A 189 -2.64 10.19 -11.66
N THR A 190 -3.28 9.03 -11.74
CA THR A 190 -3.63 8.39 -13.03
C THR A 190 -5.05 7.81 -13.00
N ALA A 191 -5.62 7.61 -14.18
CA ALA A 191 -6.87 6.84 -14.30
C ALA A 191 -6.69 5.39 -13.81
N GLY A 192 -7.79 4.74 -13.41
CA GLY A 192 -7.80 3.35 -12.91
C GLY A 192 -8.89 2.44 -13.47
N ARG A 193 -9.39 2.72 -14.68
CA ARG A 193 -10.53 2.03 -15.30
C ARG A 193 -10.16 0.65 -15.88
N LEU A 194 -9.97 -0.35 -15.03
CA LEU A 194 -9.50 -1.69 -15.43
C LEU A 194 -10.47 -2.45 -16.36
N HIS A 195 -11.75 -2.08 -16.44
CA HIS A 195 -12.72 -2.72 -17.35
C HIS A 195 -12.40 -2.47 -18.83
N ASN A 196 -11.64 -1.41 -19.15
CA ASN A 196 -11.13 -1.16 -20.50
C ASN A 196 -9.60 -1.39 -20.53
N LYS A 197 -9.20 -2.64 -20.28
CA LYS A 197 -7.80 -3.03 -20.05
C LYS A 197 -6.84 -2.46 -21.10
N LYS A 198 -7.14 -2.60 -22.40
CA LYS A 198 -6.22 -2.18 -23.46
C LYS A 198 -5.94 -0.68 -23.42
N ASN A 199 -6.98 0.15 -23.38
CA ASN A 199 -6.82 1.60 -23.41
C ASN A 199 -6.11 2.12 -22.15
N LEU A 200 -6.46 1.60 -20.96
CA LEU A 200 -5.78 1.97 -19.72
C LEU A 200 -4.28 1.61 -19.77
N MET A 201 -3.95 0.42 -20.27
CA MET A 201 -2.58 -0.05 -20.36
C MET A 201 -1.75 0.75 -21.37
N ASP A 202 -2.33 1.11 -22.51
CA ASP A 202 -1.66 1.96 -23.52
C ASP A 202 -1.43 3.39 -22.99
N GLU A 203 -2.40 3.94 -22.25
CA GLU A 203 -2.28 5.24 -21.60
C GLU A 203 -1.19 5.24 -20.52
N LEU A 204 -1.16 4.24 -19.65
CA LEU A 204 -0.12 4.10 -18.63
C LEU A 204 1.27 3.95 -19.24
N LYS A 205 1.43 3.15 -20.30
CA LYS A 205 2.71 3.08 -21.04
C LYS A 205 3.16 4.43 -21.56
N LYS A 206 2.21 5.24 -22.07
CA LYS A 206 2.50 6.59 -22.55
C LYS A 206 2.94 7.51 -21.40
N ILE A 207 2.24 7.48 -20.26
CA ILE A 207 2.58 8.27 -19.07
C ILE A 207 3.96 7.88 -18.54
N THR A 208 4.23 6.58 -18.32
CA THR A 208 5.53 6.08 -17.83
C THR A 208 6.66 6.52 -18.74
N ARG A 209 6.49 6.40 -20.07
CA ARG A 209 7.49 6.88 -21.03
C ARG A 209 7.74 8.39 -20.89
N ILE A 210 6.70 9.21 -20.76
CA ILE A 210 6.85 10.65 -20.60
C ILE A 210 7.54 10.99 -19.26
N CYS A 211 7.18 10.30 -18.16
CA CYS A 211 7.88 10.43 -16.88
C CYS A 211 9.37 10.16 -17.06
N SER A 212 9.77 9.03 -17.65
CA SER A 212 11.19 8.68 -17.84
C SER A 212 11.94 9.68 -18.73
N GLN A 213 11.28 10.20 -19.77
CA GLN A 213 11.89 11.19 -20.66
C GLN A 213 12.06 12.57 -20.01
N GLN A 214 11.06 13.01 -19.24
CA GLN A 214 11.10 14.34 -18.61
C GLN A 214 11.86 14.35 -17.29
N ALA A 215 11.94 13.21 -16.60
CA ALA A 215 12.63 13.07 -15.32
C ALA A 215 13.98 12.35 -15.48
N GLU A 216 14.63 12.47 -16.64
CA GLU A 216 15.98 11.93 -16.86
C GLU A 216 16.94 12.45 -15.77
N GLY A 217 17.65 11.51 -15.11
CA GLY A 217 18.55 11.80 -13.99
C GLY A 217 17.85 12.07 -12.64
N CYS A 218 16.53 11.95 -12.57
CA CYS A 218 15.74 12.04 -11.34
C CYS A 218 15.33 10.64 -10.85
N SER A 219 15.12 10.48 -9.55
CA SER A 219 14.45 9.31 -8.98
C SER A 219 13.00 9.28 -9.42
N ILE A 220 12.58 8.10 -9.88
CA ILE A 220 11.20 7.83 -10.29
C ILE A 220 10.69 6.64 -9.48
N GLU A 221 9.68 6.87 -8.67
CA GLU A 221 8.92 5.84 -7.96
C GLU A 221 7.61 5.59 -8.71
N THR A 222 7.34 4.35 -9.09
CA THR A 222 6.03 3.91 -9.56
C THR A 222 5.34 3.12 -8.46
N LEU A 223 4.38 3.75 -7.81
CA LEU A 223 3.65 3.18 -6.69
C LEU A 223 2.33 2.57 -7.17
N LEU A 224 2.18 1.26 -7.01
CA LEU A 224 0.91 0.58 -7.25
C LEU A 224 0.06 0.57 -5.98
N VAL A 225 -1.09 1.23 -6.04
CA VAL A 225 -2.06 1.26 -4.94
C VAL A 225 -3.03 0.08 -5.05
N LEU A 226 -3.07 -0.73 -4.00
CA LEU A 226 -3.90 -1.92 -3.89
C LEU A 226 -4.85 -1.80 -2.69
N ASP A 227 -6.00 -2.46 -2.79
CA ASP A 227 -7.00 -2.53 -1.74
C ASP A 227 -6.87 -3.86 -0.99
N ALA A 228 -6.54 -3.82 0.30
CA ALA A 228 -6.37 -4.99 1.15
C ALA A 228 -7.65 -5.85 1.28
N THR A 229 -8.83 -5.26 1.07
CA THR A 229 -10.11 -6.00 1.16
C THR A 229 -10.29 -6.99 0.01
N THR A 230 -9.53 -6.81 -1.08
CA THR A 230 -9.72 -7.59 -2.32
C THR A 230 -8.99 -8.94 -2.31
N GLY A 231 -8.14 -9.21 -1.32
CA GLY A 231 -7.40 -10.46 -1.17
C GLY A 231 -6.62 -10.83 -2.44
N GLN A 232 -6.73 -12.08 -2.90
CA GLN A 232 -6.02 -12.60 -4.08
C GLN A 232 -6.27 -11.82 -5.40
N ASN A 233 -7.35 -11.02 -5.48
CA ASN A 233 -7.55 -10.14 -6.63
C ASN A 233 -6.48 -9.03 -6.71
N ALA A 234 -5.92 -8.58 -5.59
CA ALA A 234 -4.84 -7.61 -5.55
C ALA A 234 -3.57 -8.15 -6.23
N VAL A 235 -3.22 -9.42 -5.98
CA VAL A 235 -2.07 -10.09 -6.61
C VAL A 235 -2.22 -10.13 -8.12
N ASN A 236 -3.40 -10.52 -8.61
CA ASN A 236 -3.68 -10.56 -10.05
C ASN A 236 -3.63 -9.16 -10.70
N GLN A 237 -4.11 -8.13 -9.99
CA GLN A 237 -3.98 -6.75 -10.47
C GLN A 237 -2.51 -6.33 -10.56
N ALA A 238 -1.72 -6.63 -9.52
CA ALA A 238 -0.32 -6.28 -9.49
C ALA A 238 0.50 -6.95 -10.61
N LYS A 239 0.22 -8.23 -10.92
CA LYS A 239 0.77 -8.90 -12.12
C LYS A 239 0.45 -8.12 -13.39
N LEU A 240 -0.82 -7.77 -13.58
CA LEU A 240 -1.27 -7.08 -14.79
C LEU A 240 -0.64 -5.69 -14.96
N PHE A 241 -0.50 -4.91 -13.88
CA PHE A 241 0.15 -3.59 -13.95
C PHE A 241 1.68 -3.69 -14.15
N SER A 242 2.30 -4.76 -13.64
CA SER A 242 3.75 -5.01 -13.85
C SER A 242 4.11 -5.25 -15.32
N GLU A 243 3.13 -5.62 -16.17
CA GLU A 243 3.35 -5.78 -17.61
C GLU A 243 3.51 -4.45 -18.36
N VAL A 244 3.17 -3.32 -17.73
CA VAL A 244 3.06 -2.01 -18.41
C VAL A 244 3.86 -0.89 -17.77
N ALA A 245 4.22 -1.03 -16.50
CA ALA A 245 5.00 -0.07 -15.77
C ALA A 245 6.00 -0.80 -14.86
N ASP A 246 7.20 -0.23 -14.72
CA ASP A 246 8.20 -0.70 -13.79
C ASP A 246 7.80 -0.29 -12.38
N ILE A 247 7.05 -1.15 -11.70
CA ILE A 247 6.55 -0.90 -10.34
C ILE A 247 7.71 -1.00 -9.35
N THR A 248 7.97 0.08 -8.62
CA THR A 248 9.06 0.16 -7.64
C THR A 248 8.57 -0.09 -6.22
N GLY A 249 7.27 0.06 -5.97
CA GLY A 249 6.68 -0.15 -4.65
C GLY A 249 5.17 -0.31 -4.67
N ILE A 250 4.64 -0.90 -3.60
CA ILE A 250 3.21 -1.05 -3.36
C ILE A 250 2.77 -0.13 -2.22
N VAL A 251 1.57 0.43 -2.38
CA VAL A 251 0.80 1.02 -1.30
C VAL A 251 -0.41 0.15 -1.04
N LEU A 252 -0.52 -0.41 0.17
CA LEU A 252 -1.69 -1.20 0.53
C LEU A 252 -2.63 -0.39 1.41
N THR A 253 -3.87 -0.20 0.96
CA THR A 253 -4.87 0.63 1.66
C THR A 253 -5.97 -0.21 2.29
N LYS A 254 -6.77 0.42 3.16
CA LYS A 254 -7.96 -0.16 3.82
C LYS A 254 -7.65 -1.38 4.69
N LEU A 255 -6.47 -1.40 5.31
CA LEU A 255 -6.11 -2.48 6.23
C LEU A 255 -7.06 -2.53 7.44
N ASP A 256 -7.51 -1.37 7.92
CA ASP A 256 -8.50 -1.17 8.99
C ASP A 256 -9.88 -1.79 8.70
N GLY A 257 -10.20 -1.91 7.42
CA GLY A 257 -11.45 -2.45 6.94
C GLY A 257 -11.53 -3.98 6.95
N THR A 258 -10.39 -4.69 7.02
CA THR A 258 -10.33 -6.08 6.53
C THR A 258 -9.67 -7.08 7.48
N ALA A 259 -10.09 -8.34 7.38
CA ALA A 259 -9.44 -9.49 8.00
C ALA A 259 -8.44 -10.20 7.06
N LYS A 260 -8.17 -9.61 5.89
CA LYS A 260 -7.42 -10.20 4.78
C LYS A 260 -6.00 -9.63 4.60
N GLY A 261 -5.36 -9.16 5.66
CA GLY A 261 -4.02 -8.57 5.59
C GLY A 261 -2.91 -9.57 5.21
N GLY A 262 -3.16 -10.88 5.24
CA GLY A 262 -2.20 -11.90 4.79
C GLY A 262 -1.70 -11.71 3.34
N ILE A 263 -2.45 -10.95 2.53
CA ILE A 263 -2.13 -10.67 1.13
C ILE A 263 -0.80 -9.93 0.91
N ILE A 264 -0.32 -9.15 1.89
CA ILE A 264 0.99 -8.45 1.80
C ILE A 264 2.11 -9.46 1.53
N ILE A 265 2.09 -10.57 2.26
CA ILE A 265 3.11 -11.62 2.20
C ILE A 265 3.11 -12.25 0.80
N THR A 266 1.92 -12.53 0.27
CA THR A 266 1.74 -13.10 -1.07
C THR A 266 2.27 -12.16 -2.15
N ILE A 267 1.91 -10.88 -2.10
CA ILE A 267 2.29 -9.93 -3.13
C ILE A 267 3.82 -9.77 -3.18
N HIS A 268 4.44 -9.63 -2.01
CA HIS A 268 5.90 -9.53 -1.94
C HIS A 268 6.56 -10.80 -2.46
N ARG A 269 6.10 -11.98 -2.02
CA ARG A 269 6.66 -13.27 -2.40
C ARG A 269 6.55 -13.54 -3.91
N GLU A 270 5.38 -13.28 -4.50
CA GLU A 270 5.13 -13.62 -5.91
C GLU A 270 5.73 -12.63 -6.90
N LEU A 271 5.81 -11.34 -6.54
CA LEU A 271 6.22 -10.28 -7.47
C LEU A 271 7.59 -9.69 -7.16
N GLY A 272 8.13 -9.91 -5.97
CA GLY A 272 9.39 -9.30 -5.52
C GLY A 272 9.31 -7.77 -5.37
N ILE A 273 8.09 -7.22 -5.35
CA ILE A 273 7.85 -5.77 -5.23
C ILE A 273 7.70 -5.45 -3.73
N PRO A 274 8.47 -4.49 -3.18
CA PRO A 274 8.35 -4.12 -1.77
C PRO A 274 7.05 -3.37 -1.51
N VAL A 275 6.45 -3.60 -0.33
CA VAL A 275 5.45 -2.68 0.20
C VAL A 275 6.19 -1.52 0.84
N LYS A 276 5.88 -0.29 0.43
CA LYS A 276 6.54 0.93 0.92
C LYS A 276 5.66 1.72 1.88
N LEU A 277 4.34 1.66 1.65
CA LEU A 277 3.37 2.42 2.42
C LEU A 277 2.14 1.58 2.73
N VAL A 278 1.52 1.85 3.87
CA VAL A 278 0.27 1.24 4.30
C VAL A 278 -0.75 2.30 4.74
N GLY A 279 -1.99 2.15 4.28
CA GLY A 279 -3.12 2.98 4.67
C GLY A 279 -3.98 2.24 5.71
N VAL A 280 -4.01 2.78 6.93
CA VAL A 280 -4.67 2.17 8.11
C VAL A 280 -5.90 2.95 8.59
N GLY A 281 -6.45 3.82 7.74
CA GLY A 281 -7.62 4.63 8.07
C GLY A 281 -7.90 5.72 7.05
N GLU A 282 -8.81 6.63 7.38
CA GLU A 282 -9.27 7.69 6.48
C GLU A 282 -8.63 9.06 6.75
N LYS A 283 -8.07 9.27 7.95
CA LYS A 283 -7.47 10.56 8.32
C LYS A 283 -6.20 10.82 7.52
N ILE A 284 -5.82 12.09 7.46
CA ILE A 284 -4.68 12.56 6.65
C ILE A 284 -3.34 11.94 7.09
N ASP A 285 -3.25 11.57 8.36
CA ASP A 285 -2.11 10.98 9.05
C ASP A 285 -2.18 9.44 9.16
N ASP A 286 -3.13 8.80 8.47
CA ASP A 286 -3.30 7.33 8.45
C ASP A 286 -2.62 6.69 7.22
N LEU A 287 -1.63 7.35 6.62
CA LEU A 287 -0.70 6.74 5.67
C LEU A 287 0.64 6.58 6.39
N MET A 288 1.23 5.40 6.38
CA MET A 288 2.44 5.12 7.14
C MET A 288 3.47 4.42 6.27
N GLU A 289 4.76 4.61 6.58
CA GLU A 289 5.81 3.76 6.03
C GLU A 289 5.55 2.31 6.43
N PHE A 290 5.89 1.37 5.57
CA PHE A 290 5.77 -0.04 5.89
C PHE A 290 7.02 -0.51 6.64
N SER A 291 6.81 -1.20 7.77
CA SER A 291 7.85 -2.00 8.39
C SER A 291 7.44 -3.47 8.47
N ALA A 292 8.27 -4.34 7.91
CA ALA A 292 8.08 -5.79 7.92
C ALA A 292 8.07 -6.33 9.36
N LYS A 293 8.97 -5.83 10.21
CA LYS A 293 9.07 -6.21 11.62
C LYS A 293 7.82 -5.79 12.39
N ASP A 294 7.44 -4.52 12.33
CA ASP A 294 6.28 -4.02 13.07
C ASP A 294 4.98 -4.66 12.57
N TYR A 295 4.88 -4.92 11.27
CA TYR A 295 3.73 -5.61 10.69
C TYR A 295 3.63 -7.05 11.18
N ALA A 296 4.74 -7.80 11.18
CA ALA A 296 4.77 -9.16 11.69
C ALA A 296 4.51 -9.20 13.20
N ASP A 297 5.14 -8.32 13.99
CA ASP A 297 4.90 -8.22 15.43
C ASP A 297 3.42 -7.90 15.71
N ALA A 298 2.83 -6.94 15.01
CA ALA A 298 1.43 -6.59 15.18
C ALA A 298 0.46 -7.72 14.76
N LEU A 299 0.82 -8.55 13.77
CA LEU A 299 0.02 -9.71 13.35
C LEU A 299 -0.04 -10.82 14.40
N PHE A 300 1.02 -10.97 15.20
CA PHE A 300 1.12 -12.01 16.23
C PHE A 300 0.97 -11.50 17.67
N ALA A 301 0.85 -10.20 17.85
CA ALA A 301 0.69 -9.57 19.16
C ALA A 301 -0.58 -10.03 19.89
N THR A 302 -0.45 -10.18 21.21
CA THR A 302 -1.53 -10.47 22.15
C THR A 302 -2.05 -9.20 22.79
N GLU A 303 -3.27 -9.20 23.35
CA GLU A 303 -3.84 -8.02 24.04
C GLU A 303 -2.92 -7.49 25.17
N THR A 304 -2.14 -8.38 25.79
CA THR A 304 -1.13 -8.03 26.80
C THR A 304 0.06 -7.26 26.26
N ASP A 305 0.41 -7.42 24.98
CA ASP A 305 1.56 -6.73 24.36
C ASP A 305 1.27 -5.24 24.10
N PHE A 306 -0.01 -4.86 23.95
CA PHE A 306 -0.42 -3.47 23.78
C PHE A 306 -0.40 -2.66 25.07
N ALA A 307 -0.38 -3.32 26.22
CA ALA A 307 -0.31 -2.66 27.52
C ALA A 307 1.14 -2.28 27.93
N GLY A 308 2.16 -2.83 27.26
CA GLY A 308 3.57 -2.71 27.67
C GLY A 308 4.52 -2.00 26.69
N ASN A 309 4.07 -1.57 25.51
CA ASN A 309 4.96 -1.19 24.40
C ASN A 309 5.38 0.29 24.32
N TYR A 310 5.41 1.05 25.42
CA TYR A 310 5.93 2.43 25.40
C TYR A 310 7.46 2.55 25.39
N GLU A 311 8.22 1.48 25.69
CA GLU A 311 9.69 1.57 25.85
C GLU A 311 10.50 0.99 24.68
N ARG A 312 9.91 0.24 23.74
CA ARG A 312 10.70 -0.59 22.80
C ARG A 312 11.23 0.11 21.54
N LEU A 313 11.04 1.43 21.41
CA LEU A 313 11.43 2.19 20.21
C LEU A 313 12.54 3.23 20.45
N THR A 314 13.11 3.32 21.65
CA THR A 314 14.19 4.29 21.96
C THR A 314 15.57 3.66 22.13
N ASP A 315 15.66 2.32 22.21
CA ASP A 315 16.91 1.66 22.63
C ASP A 315 17.81 1.26 21.45
N ASP A 316 17.25 1.03 20.25
CA ASP A 316 18.03 0.66 19.05
C ASP A 316 18.77 1.86 18.41
N GLU A 317 18.52 3.11 18.83
CA GLU A 317 19.25 4.29 18.35
C GLU A 317 20.40 4.73 19.30
N ASN A 318 20.43 4.25 20.55
CA ASN A 318 21.43 4.69 21.55
C ASN A 318 22.68 3.80 21.67
N GLU A 319 22.69 2.60 21.10
CA GLU A 319 23.88 1.72 21.14
C GLU A 319 24.95 2.07 20.08
N ALA A 320 24.69 3.04 19.19
CA ALA A 320 25.59 3.41 18.11
C ALA A 320 26.53 4.61 18.40
N GLU A 321 26.43 5.27 19.56
CA GLU A 321 27.24 6.46 19.88
C GLU A 321 28.24 6.30 21.05
N GLU A 322 28.40 5.11 21.63
CA GLU A 322 29.27 4.91 22.80
C GLU A 322 30.66 4.31 22.53
N ASP A 323 31.18 4.45 21.30
CA ASP A 323 32.51 3.93 20.97
C ASP A 323 33.31 4.91 20.09
N THR A 324 33.72 6.05 20.66
CA THR A 324 34.92 6.82 20.25
C THR A 324 35.16 8.04 21.16
N ALA A 325 35.73 7.83 22.34
CA ALA A 325 36.50 8.89 23.03
C ALA A 325 37.34 8.31 24.18
N GLU A 326 38.47 7.69 23.84
CA GLU A 326 39.57 7.51 24.80
C GLU A 326 40.80 8.30 24.30
N GLU A 327 41.48 8.94 25.27
CA GLU A 327 42.75 9.67 25.19
C GLU A 327 42.73 11.15 24.78
N ALA A 328 42.73 12.05 25.78
CA ALA A 328 43.89 12.93 26.06
C ALA A 328 43.64 13.84 27.29
N GLN A 329 44.47 13.65 28.32
CA GLN A 329 44.88 14.69 29.30
C GLN A 329 46.26 15.23 28.86
N PRO A 330 46.77 16.41 29.32
CA PRO A 330 46.59 16.94 30.68
C PRO A 330 46.54 18.49 30.88
N ALA A 331 46.30 18.83 32.15
CA ALA A 331 46.77 19.99 32.93
C ALA A 331 46.23 21.40 32.61
N ASP A 332 45.53 22.02 33.59
CA ASP A 332 46.18 23.01 34.47
C ASP A 332 45.34 23.24 35.73
N GLU A 333 46.02 23.54 36.82
CA GLU A 333 45.49 23.83 38.15
C GLU A 333 45.03 25.30 38.24
N THR A 334 43.95 25.59 38.96
CA THR A 334 43.93 26.67 39.97
C THR A 334 42.63 26.63 40.77
N GLU A 335 42.79 26.59 42.08
CA GLU A 335 41.80 26.83 43.12
C GLU A 335 41.37 28.31 43.14
N GLU A 336 40.10 28.59 43.41
CA GLU A 336 39.73 29.72 44.28
C GLU A 336 38.30 29.55 44.81
N GLU A 337 38.19 29.51 46.14
CA GLU A 337 36.96 29.66 46.91
C GLU A 337 36.52 31.13 46.94
N ALA A 338 35.22 31.43 46.96
CA ALA A 338 34.54 32.16 48.05
C ALA A 338 33.20 32.82 47.63
N SER A 339 32.28 32.79 48.61
CA SER A 339 31.24 33.79 48.96
C SER A 339 30.16 34.13 47.91
N SER A 340 28.94 33.64 48.07
CA SER A 340 27.82 34.24 48.84
C SER A 340 27.24 35.49 48.19
N GLU A 341 25.98 35.41 47.77
CA GLU A 341 24.97 36.46 47.96
C GLU A 341 23.58 35.85 47.70
N GLU A 342 22.75 35.85 48.74
CA GLU A 342 21.30 35.71 48.65
C GLU A 342 20.73 36.98 48.04
N GLU A 343 19.82 36.86 47.07
CA GLU A 343 18.73 37.82 46.91
C GLU A 343 17.43 37.10 46.57
N THR A 344 16.38 37.64 47.17
CA THR A 344 15.06 37.08 47.47
C THR A 344 14.00 37.41 46.41
N GLN A 345 12.85 36.71 46.54
CA GLN A 345 11.50 37.05 46.05
C GLN A 345 11.24 36.79 44.55
N GLU A 346 10.11 36.23 44.10
CA GLU A 346 8.75 36.15 44.65
C GLU A 346 8.01 34.97 43.98
N GLU A 347 7.28 34.17 44.77
CA GLU A 347 6.31 33.18 44.28
C GLU A 347 4.96 33.88 44.05
N GLU A 348 4.36 33.72 42.87
CA GLU A 348 2.93 34.00 42.65
C GLU A 348 2.16 32.67 42.52
N GLU A 349 1.31 32.43 43.52
CA GLU A 349 0.26 31.41 43.55
C GLU A 349 -0.83 31.72 42.51
N ILE A 350 -1.28 30.70 41.77
CA ILE A 350 -2.54 30.73 41.02
C ILE A 350 -3.52 29.80 41.74
N PRO A 351 -4.75 30.24 42.06
CA PRO A 351 -5.63 29.54 42.97
C PRO A 351 -6.37 28.36 42.32
N GLU A 352 -6.57 27.31 43.12
CA GLU A 352 -7.55 26.24 42.95
C GLU A 352 -8.97 26.82 42.81
N ILE A 353 -9.70 26.39 41.78
CA ILE A 353 -11.16 26.50 41.73
C ILE A 353 -11.73 25.09 41.70
N THR A 354 -12.28 24.70 42.85
CA THR A 354 -13.22 23.59 43.00
C THR A 354 -14.60 24.04 42.55
N GLU A 355 -15.27 23.28 41.69
CA GLU A 355 -16.74 23.23 41.71
C GLU A 355 -17.24 21.84 41.30
N GLU A 356 -18.16 21.34 42.11
CA GLU A 356 -18.73 20.01 42.15
C GLU A 356 -20.11 20.03 41.45
N VAL A 357 -20.37 18.97 40.66
CA VAL A 357 -21.67 18.34 40.34
C VAL A 357 -22.69 19.10 39.47
N LEU A 358 -23.05 18.50 38.32
CA LEU A 358 -24.42 18.04 38.02
C LEU A 358 -24.45 17.17 36.74
N ASP A 359 -24.88 15.92 36.93
CA ASP A 359 -25.31 14.96 35.91
C ASP A 359 -26.58 15.47 35.21
N GLU A 360 -26.58 15.59 33.88
CA GLU A 360 -27.78 15.42 33.05
C GLU A 360 -27.40 14.77 31.70
N GLU A 361 -27.94 13.59 31.44
CA GLU A 361 -27.90 12.93 30.12
C GLU A 361 -28.74 13.72 29.10
N PRO A 362 -28.29 13.92 27.85
CA PRO A 362 -29.18 14.43 26.82
C PRO A 362 -30.13 13.32 26.33
N ALA A 363 -31.43 13.60 26.46
CA ALA A 363 -32.52 12.83 25.86
C ALA A 363 -32.41 12.73 24.31
N PRO A 364 -32.98 11.69 23.68
CA PRO A 364 -32.86 11.47 22.25
C PRO A 364 -33.57 12.56 21.43
N ILE A 365 -32.89 13.02 20.38
CA ILE A 365 -33.45 13.94 19.39
C ILE A 365 -34.37 13.14 18.45
N ASP A 366 -35.65 13.48 18.48
CA ASP A 366 -36.70 12.97 17.60
C ASP A 366 -36.56 13.65 16.22
N MET A 367 -36.25 12.86 15.18
CA MET A 367 -36.21 13.34 13.80
C MET A 367 -37.64 13.39 13.23
N PRO A 368 -38.10 14.50 12.64
CA PRO A 368 -39.43 14.55 12.06
C PRO A 368 -39.51 13.63 10.82
N GLU A 369 -40.57 12.82 10.78
CA GLU A 369 -40.97 12.00 9.63
C GLU A 369 -41.11 12.85 8.36
N GLU A 370 -40.44 12.45 7.28
CA GLU A 370 -40.71 12.96 5.94
C GLU A 370 -42.13 12.58 5.51
N ILE A 371 -42.96 13.60 5.34
CA ILE A 371 -44.28 13.51 4.74
C ILE A 371 -44.10 13.14 3.26
N MET A 372 -44.58 11.94 2.89
CA MET A 372 -44.83 11.55 1.51
C MET A 372 -45.91 12.48 0.92
N ASP A 373 -45.50 13.39 0.03
CA ASP A 373 -46.42 14.16 -0.81
C ASP A 373 -46.74 13.34 -2.08
N GLU A 374 -47.91 12.69 -2.08
CA GLU A 374 -48.51 12.10 -3.26
C GLU A 374 -49.07 13.22 -4.16
N SER A 375 -48.32 13.58 -5.20
CA SER A 375 -48.85 14.33 -6.35
C SER A 375 -49.14 13.36 -7.52
N PRO A 376 -50.28 13.50 -8.22
CA PRO A 376 -50.76 12.49 -9.15
C PRO A 376 -50.02 12.51 -10.48
N VAL A 377 -49.81 11.31 -11.03
CA VAL A 377 -49.28 11.06 -12.37
C VAL A 377 -50.31 11.52 -13.41
N GLU A 378 -50.02 12.58 -14.15
CA GLU A 378 -50.73 12.91 -15.39
C GLU A 378 -50.17 12.06 -16.54
N GLU A 379 -51.02 11.20 -17.09
CA GLU A 379 -50.81 10.49 -18.35
C GLU A 379 -50.76 11.49 -19.52
N MET A 380 -49.70 11.44 -20.33
CA MET A 380 -49.67 12.06 -21.65
C MET A 380 -49.84 11.00 -22.75
N PRO A 381 -50.60 11.31 -23.83
CA PRO A 381 -51.10 10.31 -24.74
C PRO A 381 -50.07 9.88 -25.80
N THR A 382 -50.20 8.62 -26.20
CA THR A 382 -49.62 8.01 -27.38
C THR A 382 -50.21 8.60 -28.67
N GLU A 383 -49.38 9.05 -29.62
CA GLU A 383 -49.49 8.70 -31.05
C GLU A 383 -48.36 9.30 -31.92
N ALA A 384 -47.70 8.38 -32.65
CA ALA A 384 -47.11 8.43 -33.99
C ALA A 384 -46.54 9.73 -34.61
N ALA A 385 -45.26 9.65 -35.01
CA ALA A 385 -44.83 9.94 -36.38
C ALA A 385 -43.43 9.35 -36.65
N GLU A 386 -43.39 8.32 -37.50
CA GLU A 386 -42.18 7.85 -38.17
C GLU A 386 -41.73 8.91 -39.19
N GLU A 387 -40.48 9.38 -39.11
CA GLU A 387 -39.85 10.10 -40.22
C GLU A 387 -38.60 9.33 -40.66
N LYS A 388 -38.71 8.72 -41.85
CA LYS A 388 -37.66 7.95 -42.53
C LYS A 388 -36.60 8.91 -43.08
N ILE A 389 -35.36 8.76 -42.61
CA ILE A 389 -34.18 9.34 -43.26
C ILE A 389 -33.65 8.30 -44.27
N PRO A 390 -33.44 8.64 -45.57
CA PRO A 390 -32.93 7.70 -46.56
C PRO A 390 -31.40 7.56 -46.44
N ILE A 391 -30.93 6.31 -46.36
CA ILE A 391 -29.51 5.95 -46.46
C ILE A 391 -29.24 5.59 -47.93
N PRO A 392 -28.19 6.13 -48.58
CA PRO A 392 -27.83 5.73 -49.93
C PRO A 392 -27.05 4.40 -49.94
N ASP A 393 -27.38 3.54 -50.90
CA ASP A 393 -26.66 2.31 -51.24
C ASP A 393 -25.26 2.61 -51.80
N THR A 394 -24.23 1.99 -51.24
CA THR A 394 -23.01 1.59 -51.98
C THR A 394 -22.31 0.41 -51.29
N GLU A 395 -22.34 -0.71 -52.01
CA GLU A 395 -21.39 -1.83 -52.19
C GLU A 395 -20.09 -1.86 -51.35
N GLU A 396 -19.90 -2.93 -50.56
CA GLU A 396 -18.87 -3.99 -50.73
C GLU A 396 -18.72 -4.80 -49.41
N GLN A 397 -19.04 -6.09 -49.45
CA GLN A 397 -18.80 -7.05 -48.36
C GLN A 397 -17.40 -7.66 -48.48
N PRO A 398 -16.62 -7.78 -47.39
CA PRO A 398 -15.61 -8.82 -47.28
C PRO A 398 -16.19 -10.09 -46.64
N ALA A 399 -15.85 -11.23 -47.24
CA ALA A 399 -16.37 -12.57 -46.95
C ALA A 399 -16.10 -13.06 -45.50
N GLU A 400 -17.10 -13.77 -44.94
CA GLU A 400 -16.97 -14.57 -43.71
C GLU A 400 -16.07 -15.80 -43.92
N PRO A 401 -15.19 -16.17 -42.96
CA PRO A 401 -14.55 -17.47 -42.97
C PRO A 401 -15.46 -18.57 -42.41
N GLU A 402 -15.55 -19.68 -43.16
CA GLU A 402 -16.36 -20.87 -42.90
C GLU A 402 -16.13 -21.49 -41.50
N LYS A 403 -17.22 -21.78 -40.79
CA LYS A 403 -17.25 -22.65 -39.60
C LYS A 403 -17.02 -24.10 -40.02
N LYS A 404 -15.84 -24.67 -39.71
CA LYS A 404 -15.64 -26.13 -39.71
C LYS A 404 -16.01 -26.73 -38.36
N SER A 405 -17.08 -27.52 -38.39
CA SER A 405 -17.52 -28.45 -37.35
C SER A 405 -16.45 -29.52 -37.07
N LEU A 406 -16.00 -29.63 -35.83
CA LEU A 406 -15.30 -30.82 -35.34
C LEU A 406 -16.27 -31.66 -34.50
N LYS A 407 -16.71 -32.78 -35.05
CA LYS A 407 -17.21 -33.94 -34.30
C LYS A 407 -16.15 -35.04 -34.35
N ASP A 408 -15.84 -35.56 -33.17
CA ASP A 408 -15.42 -36.92 -32.84
C ASP A 408 -14.21 -37.53 -33.58
N GLY A 409 -13.14 -37.79 -32.83
CA GLY A 409 -12.15 -38.80 -33.23
C GLY A 409 -10.76 -38.66 -32.62
N LYS A 410 -10.54 -39.35 -31.49
CA LYS A 410 -9.26 -39.84 -30.93
C LYS A 410 -8.04 -39.74 -31.87
N PHE A 411 -6.94 -39.14 -31.40
CA PHE A 411 -5.60 -39.74 -31.49
C PHE A 411 -4.65 -39.02 -30.53
N GLY A 412 -4.05 -39.79 -29.62
CA GLY A 412 -2.98 -39.30 -28.77
C GLY A 412 -1.61 -39.43 -29.42
N PHE A 413 -0.61 -39.10 -28.59
CA PHE A 413 0.79 -39.52 -28.62
C PHE A 413 1.84 -38.56 -29.23
N LEU A 414 2.90 -38.41 -28.42
CA LEU A 414 4.23 -37.82 -28.61
C LEU A 414 4.37 -36.29 -28.66
N PHE A 415 4.98 -35.72 -27.62
CA PHE A 415 6.38 -35.25 -27.73
C PHE A 415 7.05 -35.20 -26.35
N LYS A 416 8.14 -35.94 -26.21
CA LYS A 416 9.02 -36.06 -25.04
C LYS A 416 10.40 -35.50 -25.45
N GLU A 417 11.03 -34.76 -24.54
CA GLU A 417 12.48 -34.53 -24.37
C GLU A 417 13.30 -34.06 -25.59
N ILE A 418 13.83 -32.83 -25.50
CA ILE A 418 15.16 -32.51 -26.06
C ILE A 418 16.02 -31.89 -24.96
N THR A 419 16.84 -32.74 -24.35
CA THR A 419 18.13 -32.40 -23.74
C THR A 419 19.17 -33.30 -24.38
N PHE A 420 20.18 -32.74 -25.05
CA PHE A 420 21.61 -32.94 -24.71
C PHE A 420 22.50 -32.18 -25.69
N GLY A 421 23.62 -31.67 -25.17
CA GLY A 421 24.52 -30.77 -25.88
C GLY A 421 25.50 -31.44 -26.84
N LYS A 422 26.32 -30.61 -27.51
CA LYS A 422 27.67 -30.98 -27.94
C LYS A 422 28.55 -29.76 -28.15
N LYS A 423 29.71 -29.81 -27.49
CA LYS A 423 30.94 -29.03 -27.71
C LYS A 423 31.52 -29.24 -29.11
N LYS A 424 32.13 -28.18 -29.66
CA LYS A 424 33.35 -28.06 -30.51
C LYS A 424 33.59 -26.54 -30.63
N LYS A 425 34.61 -25.88 -30.07
CA LYS A 425 36.08 -25.95 -30.17
C LYS A 425 36.65 -25.85 -31.59
N ASP A 426 37.63 -24.95 -31.68
CA ASP A 426 38.62 -24.65 -32.74
C ASP A 426 38.14 -23.54 -33.70
N ASP A 427 38.89 -22.49 -34.06
CA ASP A 427 40.19 -21.94 -33.64
C ASP A 427 40.37 -20.57 -34.34
N GLU A 428 41.30 -19.76 -33.82
CA GLU A 428 42.14 -18.76 -34.52
C GLU A 428 41.66 -17.34 -34.93
N GLU A 429 42.50 -16.37 -34.50
CA GLU A 429 42.93 -15.12 -35.15
C GLU A 429 41.94 -13.93 -35.29
N LYS A 430 41.98 -12.99 -34.32
CA LYS A 430 42.79 -11.74 -34.36
C LYS A 430 42.35 -10.73 -33.30
#